data_AF-A0A067SPZ1-F1
#
_entry.id   AF-A0A067SPZ1-F1
#
_cell.length_a   1.000
_cell.length_b   1.000
_cell.length_c   1.000
_cell.angle_alpha   90.00
_cell.angle_beta   90.00
_cell.angle_gamma   90.00
#
_symmetry.space_group_name_H-M   'P 1'
#
loop_
_entity.id
_entity.type
_entity.pdbx_description
1 polymer ?
#
loop_
_entity_poly.entity_id
_entity_poly.type
_entity_poly.pdbx_seq_one_letter_code
_entity_poly.pdbx_strand_id
1 'polypeptide(L)'
;MDQPPQFKIPASFSLTPNRPSQIPSDDILIKNAQTLLEATLTWQAGKTYQGVKTFVHLEYDQVAKTSYTWHCIVSEHHKDEVSFHRLWSKLGRNKAWNRRSYGTGVAKVTRVKYISEWQGIWTMLYNHPPPMSRRVYTVYQASWLLEYSHRRRGIMITLPINLLSQSSSDLAELEDKGVKGRYVGVEHLQEMEGNLVEWRRVSCMDPGGLIPKFWIQKNAKKRLVEVDDLAS
;
A
#
# COMPACT_ATOMS: atom_id res chain seq x y z
N MET A 1 8.80 -1.83 -36.53
CA MET A 1 8.18 -1.00 -35.48
C MET A 1 8.46 -1.69 -34.16
N ASP A 2 9.51 -1.27 -33.47
CA ASP A 2 9.82 -1.81 -32.15
C ASP A 2 8.74 -1.35 -31.17
N GLN A 3 8.07 -2.30 -30.52
CA GLN A 3 7.17 -1.96 -29.42
C GLN A 3 8.00 -1.26 -28.33
N PRO A 4 7.55 -0.11 -27.80
CA PRO A 4 8.24 0.54 -26.72
C PRO A 4 8.38 -0.47 -25.55
N PRO A 5 9.53 -0.48 -24.85
CA PRO A 5 9.76 -1.41 -23.76
C PRO A 5 8.63 -1.27 -22.73
N GLN A 6 7.85 -2.33 -22.56
CA GLN A 6 6.76 -2.36 -21.61
C GLN A 6 7.35 -2.27 -20.20
N PHE A 7 7.01 -1.21 -19.47
CA PHE A 7 7.38 -1.06 -18.08
C PHE A 7 6.96 -2.31 -17.28
N LYS A 8 7.88 -2.81 -16.45
CA LYS A 8 7.63 -3.91 -15.51
C LYS A 8 7.74 -3.38 -14.09
N ILE A 9 6.85 -3.86 -13.21
CA ILE A 9 6.89 -3.49 -11.81
C ILE A 9 8.21 -4.03 -11.21
N PRO A 10 8.92 -3.22 -10.40
CA PRO A 10 10.13 -3.68 -9.74
C PRO A 10 9.87 -4.94 -8.90
N ALA A 11 10.78 -5.93 -8.99
CA ALA A 11 10.59 -7.24 -8.36
C ALA A 11 10.41 -7.18 -6.82
N SER A 12 10.88 -6.12 -6.16
CA SER A 12 10.65 -5.90 -4.73
C SER A 12 9.17 -5.69 -4.38
N PHE A 13 8.35 -5.24 -5.34
CA PHE A 13 6.92 -5.02 -5.16
C PHE A 13 6.12 -6.16 -5.77
N SER A 14 6.26 -7.34 -5.18
CA SER A 14 5.48 -8.52 -5.54
C SER A 14 4.43 -8.84 -4.47
N LEU A 15 3.35 -9.51 -4.88
CA LEU A 15 2.45 -10.18 -3.93
C LEU A 15 3.05 -11.44 -3.33
N THR A 16 4.16 -11.96 -3.88
CA THR A 16 4.94 -13.03 -3.25
C THR A 16 5.50 -12.52 -1.93
N PRO A 17 5.11 -13.10 -0.77
CA PRO A 17 5.54 -12.58 0.52
C PRO A 17 7.03 -12.78 0.78
N ASN A 18 7.67 -11.76 1.37
CA ASN A 18 9.05 -11.85 1.83
C ASN A 18 9.11 -12.56 3.19
N ARG A 19 10.23 -13.22 3.48
CA ARG A 19 10.54 -13.59 4.87
C ARG A 19 11.05 -12.36 5.61
N PRO A 20 10.89 -12.27 6.95
CA PRO A 20 11.44 -11.16 7.72
C PRO A 20 12.94 -10.92 7.52
N SER A 21 13.72 -11.96 7.23
CA SER A 21 15.17 -11.88 6.95
C SER A 21 15.52 -11.55 5.49
N GLN A 22 14.53 -11.47 4.60
CA GLN A 22 14.70 -11.25 3.16
C GLN A 22 14.09 -9.92 2.70
N ILE A 23 13.79 -9.02 3.63
CA ILE A 23 13.33 -7.67 3.31
C ILE A 23 14.49 -6.95 2.58
N PRO A 24 14.26 -6.38 1.38
CA PRO A 24 15.31 -5.64 0.67
C PRO A 24 15.79 -4.43 1.47
N SER A 25 17.01 -3.96 1.19
CA SER A 25 17.56 -2.77 1.84
C SER A 25 16.77 -1.50 1.48
N ASP A 26 16.85 -0.50 2.36
CA ASP A 26 16.17 0.78 2.20
C ASP A 26 16.47 1.45 0.84
N ASP A 27 17.73 1.47 0.41
CA ASP A 27 18.15 2.05 -0.87
C ASP A 27 17.45 1.38 -2.07
N ILE A 28 17.34 0.06 -2.05
CA ILE A 28 16.66 -0.70 -3.11
C ILE A 28 15.16 -0.38 -3.08
N LEU A 29 14.56 -0.34 -1.89
CA LEU A 29 13.14 -0.07 -1.72
C LEU A 29 12.77 1.34 -2.18
N ILE A 30 13.53 2.35 -1.79
CA ILE A 30 13.31 3.75 -2.16
C ILE A 30 13.49 3.94 -3.67
N LYS A 31 14.58 3.42 -4.25
CA LYS A 31 14.83 3.50 -5.69
C LYS A 31 13.70 2.86 -6.49
N ASN A 32 13.32 1.64 -6.12
CA ASN A 32 12.23 0.94 -6.80
C ASN A 32 10.91 1.69 -6.63
N ALA A 33 10.63 2.25 -5.44
CA ALA A 33 9.42 3.01 -5.19
C ALA A 33 9.34 4.24 -6.10
N GLN A 34 10.44 4.97 -6.28
CA GLN A 34 10.51 6.09 -7.21
C GLN A 34 10.24 5.65 -8.66
N THR A 35 10.89 4.57 -9.12
CA THR A 35 10.65 4.00 -10.45
C THR A 35 9.17 3.61 -10.65
N LEU A 36 8.53 3.00 -9.64
CA LEU A 36 7.11 2.65 -9.69
C LEU A 36 6.22 3.91 -9.76
N LEU A 37 6.51 4.92 -8.94
CA LEU A 37 5.75 6.16 -8.90
C LEU A 37 5.83 6.92 -10.23
N GLU A 38 7.02 7.00 -10.83
CA GLU A 38 7.23 7.61 -12.16
C GLU A 38 6.43 6.89 -13.24
N ALA A 39 6.45 5.56 -13.23
CA ALA A 39 5.67 4.78 -14.19
C ALA A 39 4.17 5.02 -14.07
N THR A 40 3.66 5.34 -12.88
CA THR A 40 2.22 5.61 -12.71
C THR A 40 1.72 6.83 -13.47
N LEU A 41 2.62 7.72 -13.91
CA LEU A 41 2.27 8.90 -14.71
C LEU A 41 1.77 8.53 -16.11
N THR A 42 2.11 7.34 -16.61
CA THR A 42 1.71 6.85 -17.94
C THR A 42 0.66 5.73 -17.87
N TRP A 43 0.15 5.41 -16.67
CA TRP A 43 -0.87 4.38 -16.50
C TRP A 43 -2.21 4.80 -17.09
N GLN A 44 -3.02 3.79 -17.44
CA GLN A 44 -4.34 4.04 -18.00
C GLN A 44 -5.21 4.77 -16.97
N ALA A 45 -5.66 5.97 -17.31
CA ALA A 45 -6.58 6.74 -16.48
C ALA A 45 -7.92 6.01 -16.32
N GLY A 46 -8.42 6.01 -15.09
CA GLY A 46 -9.71 5.49 -14.69
C GLY A 46 -10.72 6.61 -14.46
N LYS A 47 -11.44 6.51 -13.34
CA LYS A 47 -12.46 7.49 -12.94
C LYS A 47 -11.87 8.58 -12.04
N THR A 48 -12.49 9.75 -12.07
CA THR A 48 -12.28 10.81 -11.10
C THR A 48 -13.53 10.93 -10.22
N TYR A 49 -13.36 11.00 -8.91
CA TYR A 49 -14.45 11.16 -7.95
C TYR A 49 -14.01 12.12 -6.84
N GLN A 50 -14.76 13.22 -6.64
CA GLN A 50 -14.46 14.22 -5.60
C GLN A 50 -13.00 14.70 -5.59
N GLY A 51 -12.43 14.99 -6.77
CA GLY A 51 -11.02 15.43 -6.90
C GLY A 51 -9.98 14.30 -6.86
N VAL A 52 -10.38 13.08 -6.50
CA VAL A 52 -9.52 11.89 -6.47
C VAL A 52 -9.49 11.23 -7.86
N LYS A 53 -8.30 11.15 -8.46
CA LYS A 53 -8.04 10.51 -9.77
C LYS A 53 -7.60 9.06 -9.58
N THR A 54 -8.06 8.16 -10.43
CA THR A 54 -7.64 6.75 -10.41
C THR A 54 -6.93 6.35 -11.69
N PHE A 55 -5.98 5.43 -11.60
CA PHE A 55 -5.25 4.85 -12.72
C PHE A 55 -5.08 3.36 -12.51
N VAL A 56 -4.94 2.61 -13.60
CA VAL A 56 -4.79 1.15 -13.57
C VAL A 56 -3.67 0.68 -14.48
N HIS A 57 -3.02 -0.39 -14.05
CA HIS A 57 -2.02 -1.10 -14.84
C HIS A 57 -2.22 -2.61 -14.66
N LEU A 58 -2.20 -3.36 -15.76
CA LEU A 58 -2.27 -4.81 -15.76
C LEU A 58 -0.86 -5.35 -15.97
N GLU A 59 -0.40 -6.16 -15.02
CA GLU A 59 0.88 -6.83 -15.11
C GLU A 59 0.66 -8.34 -15.10
N TYR A 60 1.37 -9.05 -16.00
CA TYR A 60 1.41 -10.50 -15.98
C TYR A 60 2.63 -10.97 -15.19
N ASP A 61 2.38 -11.66 -14.08
CA ASP A 61 3.41 -12.33 -13.32
C ASP A 61 3.71 -13.68 -13.98
N GLN A 62 4.90 -13.79 -14.57
CA GLN A 62 5.34 -15.00 -15.26
C GLN A 62 5.53 -16.19 -14.31
N VAL A 63 5.92 -15.95 -13.06
CA VAL A 63 6.17 -16.99 -12.05
C VAL A 63 4.85 -17.54 -11.54
N ALA A 64 3.93 -16.65 -11.17
CA ALA A 64 2.60 -17.02 -10.70
C ALA A 64 1.63 -17.42 -11.85
N LYS A 65 2.03 -17.20 -13.10
CA LYS A 65 1.22 -17.41 -14.31
C LYS A 65 -0.17 -16.77 -14.21
N THR A 66 -0.22 -15.57 -13.67
CA THR A 66 -1.47 -14.85 -13.41
C THR A 66 -1.30 -13.36 -13.65
N SER A 67 -2.39 -12.67 -13.97
CA SER A 67 -2.41 -11.22 -14.12
C SER A 67 -2.86 -10.56 -12.84
N TYR A 68 -2.11 -9.54 -12.42
CA TYR A 68 -2.46 -8.69 -11.31
C TYR A 68 -2.85 -7.30 -11.83
N THR A 69 -3.88 -6.72 -11.18
CA THR A 69 -4.28 -5.35 -11.44
C THR A 69 -3.68 -4.45 -10.37
N TRP A 70 -2.78 -3.57 -10.81
CA TRP A 70 -2.25 -2.49 -10.01
C TRP A 70 -3.18 -1.28 -10.10
N HIS A 71 -3.44 -0.68 -8.96
CA HIS A 71 -4.27 0.51 -8.83
C HIS A 71 -3.43 1.66 -8.31
N CYS A 72 -3.50 2.80 -8.98
CA CYS A 72 -2.97 4.06 -8.50
C CYS A 72 -4.13 5.02 -8.22
N ILE A 73 -4.04 5.73 -7.11
CA ILE A 73 -4.99 6.77 -6.70
C ILE A 73 -4.16 8.02 -6.40
N VAL A 74 -4.63 9.17 -6.90
CA VAL A 74 -3.98 10.47 -6.71
C VAL A 74 -5.02 11.47 -6.23
N SER A 75 -4.71 12.19 -5.17
CA SER A 75 -5.50 13.30 -4.65
C SER A 75 -4.60 14.50 -4.38
N GLU A 76 -5.08 15.69 -4.70
CA GLU A 76 -4.38 16.96 -4.47
C GLU A 76 -5.22 17.78 -3.49
N HIS A 77 -4.60 18.30 -2.44
CA HIS A 77 -5.27 19.05 -1.38
C HIS A 77 -4.59 20.40 -1.20
N HIS A 78 -5.37 21.46 -0.94
CA HIS A 78 -4.75 22.72 -0.54
C HIS A 78 -4.17 22.59 0.86
N LYS A 79 -2.97 23.13 1.11
CA LYS A 79 -2.26 23.01 2.39
C LYS A 79 -3.06 23.54 3.59
N ASP A 80 -3.97 24.49 3.34
CA ASP A 80 -4.83 25.10 4.35
C ASP A 80 -6.00 24.19 4.75
N GLU A 81 -6.42 23.28 3.86
CA GLU A 81 -7.42 22.25 4.14
C GLU A 81 -6.75 21.05 4.80
N VAL A 82 -5.65 20.58 4.19
CA VAL A 82 -4.90 19.41 4.62
C VAL A 82 -3.40 19.65 4.46
N SER A 83 -2.72 19.84 5.57
CA SER A 83 -1.26 20.02 5.57
C SER A 83 -0.51 18.72 5.36
N PHE A 84 0.72 18.81 4.82
CA PHE A 84 1.63 17.67 4.71
C PHE A 84 1.81 16.96 6.05
N HIS A 85 2.00 17.71 7.14
CA HIS A 85 2.21 17.15 8.47
C HIS A 85 1.01 16.33 8.95
N ARG A 86 -0.21 16.80 8.67
CA ARG A 86 -1.45 16.09 9.02
C ARG A 86 -1.51 14.73 8.32
N LEU A 87 -1.29 14.68 7.01
CA LEU A 87 -1.26 13.43 6.25
C LEU A 87 -0.10 12.53 6.69
N TRP A 88 1.09 13.10 6.89
CA TRP A 88 2.27 12.37 7.33
C TRP A 88 2.10 11.75 8.72
N SER A 89 1.40 12.42 9.64
CA SER A 89 1.10 11.86 10.96
C SER A 89 0.24 10.59 10.89
N LYS A 90 -0.69 10.51 9.93
CA LYS A 90 -1.55 9.35 9.69
C LYS A 90 -0.83 8.25 8.90
N LEU A 91 0.00 8.62 7.92
CA LEU A 91 0.56 7.69 6.94
C LEU A 91 2.04 7.33 7.16
N GLY A 92 2.84 8.27 7.61
CA GLY A 92 4.29 8.13 7.79
C GLY A 92 4.66 7.44 9.09
N ARG A 93 3.90 7.63 10.17
CA ARG A 93 4.17 6.97 11.47
C ARG A 93 3.09 5.98 11.81
N ASN A 94 3.46 4.75 12.17
CA ASN A 94 2.53 3.72 12.66
C ASN A 94 1.27 3.53 11.77
N LYS A 95 1.44 3.58 10.45
CA LYS A 95 0.34 3.53 9.47
C LYS A 95 -0.66 2.39 9.72
N ALA A 96 -0.17 1.17 9.96
CA ALA A 96 -1.04 0.03 10.28
C ALA A 96 -1.89 0.30 11.52
N TRP A 97 -1.31 0.89 12.57
CA TRP A 97 -2.04 1.24 13.79
C TRP A 97 -3.09 2.33 13.53
N ASN A 98 -2.69 3.41 12.87
CA ASN A 98 -3.59 4.53 12.56
C ASN A 98 -4.77 4.09 11.70
N ARG A 99 -4.57 3.08 10.84
CA ARG A 99 -5.62 2.49 10.01
C ARG A 99 -6.76 1.88 10.83
N ARG A 100 -6.63 1.64 12.14
CA ARG A 100 -7.77 1.28 13.00
C ARG A 100 -8.84 2.38 13.05
N SER A 101 -8.44 3.65 12.98
CA SER A 101 -9.37 4.78 13.19
C SER A 101 -10.17 5.13 11.93
N TYR A 102 -9.66 4.82 10.74
CA TYR A 102 -10.30 5.18 9.46
C TYR A 102 -10.47 3.99 8.49
N GLY A 103 -9.84 2.84 8.77
CA GLY A 103 -9.92 1.67 7.92
C GLY A 103 -11.23 0.93 8.09
N THR A 104 -12.05 0.89 7.04
CA THR A 104 -13.31 0.16 7.08
C THR A 104 -13.07 -1.34 7.30
N GLY A 105 -13.65 -1.90 8.35
CA GLY A 105 -13.62 -3.34 8.64
C GLY A 105 -12.32 -3.83 9.31
N VAL A 106 -11.42 -2.94 9.73
CA VAL A 106 -10.26 -3.33 10.55
C VAL A 106 -10.74 -3.75 11.93
N ALA A 107 -10.60 -5.04 12.26
CA ALA A 107 -11.01 -5.58 13.54
C ALA A 107 -9.89 -5.56 14.59
N LYS A 108 -8.65 -5.80 14.13
CA LYS A 108 -7.47 -5.85 15.01
C LYS A 108 -6.21 -5.54 14.22
N VAL A 109 -5.26 -4.88 14.88
CA VAL A 109 -3.92 -4.63 14.33
C VAL A 109 -2.87 -4.96 15.39
N THR A 110 -1.97 -5.89 15.10
CA THR A 110 -0.93 -6.29 16.06
C THR A 110 0.43 -6.00 15.45
N ARG A 111 1.32 -5.35 16.22
CA ARG A 111 2.72 -5.23 15.83
C ARG A 111 3.39 -6.56 16.13
N VAL A 112 3.82 -7.24 15.08
CA VAL A 112 4.49 -8.55 15.17
C VAL A 112 5.97 -8.34 15.49
N LYS A 113 6.60 -7.36 14.84
CA LYS A 113 8.02 -7.04 15.08
C LYS A 113 8.24 -5.54 14.99
N TYR A 114 8.89 -4.97 16.00
CA TYR A 114 9.43 -3.63 15.95
C TYR A 114 10.83 -3.66 15.32
N ILE A 115 11.10 -2.74 14.39
CA ILE A 115 12.43 -2.59 13.76
C ILE A 115 12.97 -1.19 14.08
N SER A 116 12.18 -0.15 13.84
CA SER A 116 12.47 1.23 14.21
C SER A 116 11.16 2.04 14.37
N GLU A 117 11.25 3.33 14.68
CA GLU A 117 10.08 4.21 14.73
C GLU A 117 9.33 4.26 13.38
N TRP A 118 10.07 4.07 12.29
CA TRP A 118 9.59 4.21 10.91
C TRP A 118 9.36 2.88 10.22
N GLN A 119 9.74 1.77 10.85
CA GLN A 119 9.74 0.43 10.28
C GLN A 119 9.20 -0.62 11.24
N GLY A 120 8.34 -1.50 10.75
CA GLY A 120 7.84 -2.61 11.54
C GLY A 120 7.07 -3.64 10.72
N ILE A 121 6.92 -4.83 11.30
CA ILE A 121 6.06 -5.88 10.76
C ILE A 121 4.76 -5.87 11.57
N TRP A 122 3.64 -5.84 10.85
CA TRP A 122 2.31 -5.71 11.40
C TRP A 122 1.41 -6.79 10.81
N THR A 123 0.46 -7.25 11.61
CA THR A 123 -0.65 -8.07 11.13
C THR A 123 -1.95 -7.31 11.33
N MET A 124 -2.80 -7.30 10.31
CA MET A 124 -4.09 -6.62 10.31
C MET A 124 -5.18 -7.63 9.97
N LEU A 125 -6.15 -7.76 10.88
CA LEU A 125 -7.31 -8.63 10.74
C LEU A 125 -8.52 -7.80 10.31
N TYR A 126 -9.08 -8.14 9.16
CA TYR A 126 -10.26 -7.50 8.58
C TYR A 126 -11.49 -8.38 8.71
N ASN A 127 -12.56 -7.79 9.21
CA ASN A 127 -13.89 -8.37 9.16
C ASN A 127 -14.51 -8.05 7.81
N HIS A 128 -14.95 -9.09 7.10
CA HIS A 128 -15.80 -8.95 5.93
C HIS A 128 -17.22 -9.36 6.31
N PRO A 129 -18.24 -8.75 5.68
CA PRO A 129 -19.61 -9.19 5.86
C PRO A 129 -19.75 -10.64 5.39
N PRO A 130 -20.58 -11.46 6.06
CA PRO A 130 -20.91 -12.81 5.60
C PRO A 130 -21.36 -12.81 4.12
N PRO A 131 -21.03 -13.87 3.34
CA PRO A 131 -20.42 -15.14 3.76
C PRO A 131 -18.88 -15.14 3.75
N MET A 132 -18.22 -14.00 3.64
CA MET A 132 -16.75 -13.96 3.53
C MET A 132 -16.07 -14.15 4.89
N SER A 133 -15.17 -15.12 4.96
CA SER A 133 -14.30 -15.28 6.13
C SER A 133 -13.40 -14.06 6.34
N ARG A 134 -12.99 -13.85 7.59
CA ARG A 134 -12.04 -12.78 7.95
C ARG A 134 -10.74 -12.92 7.16
N ARG A 135 -10.12 -11.77 6.83
CA ARG A 135 -8.84 -11.71 6.12
C ARG A 135 -7.74 -11.22 7.03
N VAL A 136 -6.57 -11.83 6.92
CA VAL A 136 -5.38 -11.45 7.66
C VAL A 136 -4.30 -11.02 6.68
N TYR A 137 -3.81 -9.80 6.86
CA TYR A 137 -2.71 -9.25 6.08
C TYR A 137 -1.52 -9.02 7.01
N THR A 138 -0.44 -9.75 6.78
CA THR A 138 0.82 -9.53 7.48
C THR A 138 1.78 -8.83 6.54
N VAL A 139 2.24 -7.66 6.96
CA VAL A 139 2.99 -6.74 6.11
C VAL A 139 4.15 -6.13 6.86
N TYR A 140 5.25 -5.92 6.15
CA TYR A 140 6.27 -4.96 6.51
C TYR A 140 5.82 -3.58 6.07
N GLN A 141 5.99 -2.59 6.94
CA GLN A 141 5.79 -1.19 6.62
C GLN A 141 7.04 -0.42 6.94
N ALA A 142 7.43 0.45 6.01
CA ALA A 142 8.55 1.36 6.15
C ALA A 142 8.18 2.73 5.60
N SER A 143 8.81 3.76 6.15
CA SER A 143 8.53 5.14 5.80
C SER A 143 9.81 5.97 5.86
N TRP A 144 9.95 6.90 4.92
CA TRP A 144 11.08 7.81 4.85
C TRP A 144 10.57 9.21 4.52
N LEU A 145 10.98 10.17 5.32
CA LEU A 145 10.80 11.59 5.01
C LEU A 145 12.06 12.04 4.26
N LEU A 146 11.86 12.47 3.02
CA LEU A 146 12.86 13.03 2.13
C LEU A 146 12.63 14.54 2.08
N GLU A 147 13.64 15.32 2.46
CA GLU A 147 13.59 16.78 2.38
C GLU A 147 14.51 17.25 1.26
N TYR A 148 13.93 17.91 0.25
CA TYR A 148 14.69 18.51 -0.83
C TYR A 148 14.29 19.98 -0.95
N SER A 149 15.28 20.87 -0.78
CA SER A 149 15.20 22.29 -1.18
C SER A 149 13.83 22.95 -0.87
N HIS A 150 13.45 22.96 0.41
CA HIS A 150 12.23 23.57 0.97
C HIS A 150 10.88 22.87 0.70
N ARG A 151 10.85 21.72 0.02
CA ARG A 151 9.64 20.90 -0.14
C ARG A 151 9.82 19.53 0.49
N ARG A 152 8.83 19.12 1.27
CA ARG A 152 8.82 17.80 1.91
C ARG A 152 8.23 16.77 0.98
N ARG A 153 8.88 15.60 0.99
CA ARG A 153 8.46 14.41 0.26
C ARG A 153 8.47 13.22 1.20
N GLY A 154 7.38 12.50 1.29
CA GLY A 154 7.25 11.29 2.10
C GLY A 154 7.07 10.07 1.20
N ILE A 155 7.80 8.99 1.48
CA ILE A 155 7.60 7.69 0.84
C ILE A 155 7.24 6.66 1.91
N MET A 156 6.20 5.87 1.67
CA MET A 156 5.77 4.79 2.55
C MET A 156 5.60 3.52 1.74
N ILE A 157 6.28 2.45 2.15
CA ILE A 157 6.28 1.18 1.45
C ILE A 157 5.59 0.15 2.33
N THR A 158 4.81 -0.73 1.69
CA THR A 158 4.17 -1.86 2.33
C THR A 158 4.45 -3.12 1.50
N LEU A 159 5.04 -4.14 2.13
CA LEU A 159 5.37 -5.42 1.50
C LEU A 159 4.70 -6.57 2.23
N PRO A 160 4.21 -7.62 1.54
CA PRO A 160 3.67 -8.79 2.20
C PRO A 160 4.79 -9.58 2.90
N ILE A 161 4.50 -10.10 4.10
CA ILE A 161 5.43 -10.90 4.89
C ILE A 161 4.84 -12.28 5.18
N ASN A 162 5.66 -13.32 5.02
CA ASN A 162 5.37 -14.67 5.47
C ASN A 162 6.11 -14.97 6.77
N LEU A 163 5.36 -15.27 7.83
CA LEU A 163 5.89 -15.62 9.15
C LEU A 163 6.11 -17.14 9.33
N LEU A 164 5.74 -17.97 8.35
CA LEU A 164 5.83 -19.43 8.44
C LEU A 164 7.25 -19.98 8.23
N SER A 165 8.30 -19.16 8.34
CA SER A 165 9.68 -19.66 8.32
C SER A 165 10.12 -20.17 9.70
N GLN A 166 11.00 -21.18 9.72
CA GLN A 166 11.53 -21.77 10.96
C GLN A 166 12.15 -20.73 11.91
N SER A 167 12.71 -19.64 11.38
CA SER A 167 13.31 -18.54 12.16
C SER A 167 12.30 -17.51 12.70
N SER A 168 11.00 -17.68 12.44
CA SER A 168 9.94 -16.74 12.84
C SER A 168 8.73 -17.43 13.46
N SER A 169 8.89 -18.65 13.98
CA SER A 169 7.79 -19.43 14.58
C SER A 169 7.06 -18.66 15.68
N ASP A 170 7.79 -18.05 16.60
CA ASP A 170 7.22 -17.27 17.72
C ASP A 170 6.43 -16.04 17.23
N LEU A 171 6.85 -15.46 16.08
CA LEU A 171 6.16 -14.33 15.47
C LEU A 171 4.85 -14.76 14.83
N ALA A 172 4.75 -16.00 14.34
CA ALA A 172 3.54 -16.53 13.75
C ALA A 172 2.41 -16.71 14.78
N GLU A 173 2.74 -16.89 16.06
CA GLU A 173 1.74 -16.97 17.14
C GLU A 173 0.99 -15.65 17.38
N LEU A 174 1.64 -14.51 17.07
CA LEU A 174 1.02 -13.19 17.14
C LEU A 174 0.05 -12.92 15.98
N GLU A 175 0.06 -13.78 14.97
CA GLU A 175 -0.76 -13.66 13.79
C GLU A 175 -2.16 -14.23 14.01
N ASP A 176 -3.19 -13.43 13.75
CA ASP A 176 -4.57 -13.90 13.89
C ASP A 176 -4.91 -15.00 12.86
N LYS A 177 -5.90 -15.82 13.22
CA LYS A 177 -6.48 -16.85 12.34
C LYS A 177 -7.42 -16.21 11.32
N GLY A 178 -7.29 -16.61 10.05
CA GLY A 178 -8.13 -16.14 8.95
C GLY A 178 -7.52 -16.50 7.60
N VAL A 179 -8.25 -16.20 6.53
CA VAL A 179 -7.72 -16.40 5.17
C VAL A 179 -6.64 -15.36 4.92
N LYS A 180 -5.46 -15.80 4.50
CA LYS A 180 -4.31 -14.92 4.26
C LYS A 180 -4.52 -14.12 2.99
N GLY A 181 -4.56 -12.80 3.15
CA GLY A 181 -4.47 -11.85 2.05
C GLY A 181 -3.04 -11.35 1.90
N ARG A 182 -2.73 -10.87 0.70
CA ARG A 182 -1.44 -10.27 0.33
C ARG A 182 -1.71 -8.85 -0.14
N TYR A 183 -0.91 -7.92 0.35
CA TYR A 183 -1.00 -6.51 -0.02
C TYR A 183 0.40 -5.97 -0.19
N VAL A 184 0.61 -5.30 -1.33
CA VAL A 184 1.83 -4.58 -1.64
C VAL A 184 1.45 -3.18 -2.10
N GLY A 185 2.25 -2.18 -1.72
CA GLY A 185 2.00 -0.84 -2.19
C GLY A 185 3.05 0.17 -1.80
N VAL A 186 3.05 1.26 -2.54
CA VAL A 186 3.87 2.44 -2.33
C VAL A 186 2.93 3.62 -2.20
N GLU A 187 3.09 4.41 -1.14
CA GLU A 187 2.43 5.68 -0.98
C GLU A 187 3.46 6.79 -0.97
N HIS A 188 3.05 7.93 -1.50
CA HIS A 188 3.90 9.04 -1.76
C HIS A 188 3.15 10.33 -1.44
N LEU A 189 3.73 11.15 -0.58
CA LEU A 189 3.20 12.45 -0.20
C LEU A 189 4.20 13.51 -0.65
N GLN A 190 3.76 14.56 -1.33
CA GLN A 190 4.67 15.59 -1.84
C GLN A 190 4.03 16.97 -1.77
N GLU A 191 4.77 17.93 -1.24
CA GLU A 191 4.45 19.35 -1.39
C GLU A 191 4.74 19.79 -2.84
N MET A 192 3.74 20.38 -3.48
CA MET A 192 3.77 20.82 -4.87
C MET A 192 3.89 22.35 -4.94
N GLU A 193 4.05 22.86 -6.17
CA GLU A 193 3.93 24.30 -6.40
C GLU A 193 2.50 24.77 -6.11
N GLY A 194 2.33 26.04 -5.74
CA GLY A 194 1.00 26.61 -5.54
C GLY A 194 0.28 26.13 -4.27
N ASN A 195 1.01 25.83 -3.20
CA ASN A 195 0.44 25.47 -1.88
C ASN A 195 -0.40 24.18 -1.86
N LEU A 196 -0.15 23.26 -2.79
CA LEU A 196 -0.82 21.97 -2.84
C LEU A 196 0.02 20.87 -2.19
N VAL A 197 -0.67 19.85 -1.67
CA VAL A 197 -0.09 18.59 -1.22
C VAL A 197 -0.68 17.46 -2.06
N GLU A 198 0.16 16.80 -2.87
CA GLU A 198 -0.24 15.60 -3.59
C GLU A 198 -0.05 14.38 -2.68
N TRP A 199 -1.08 13.55 -2.59
CA TRP A 199 -0.96 12.20 -2.09
C TRP A 199 -1.28 11.19 -3.20
N ARG A 200 -0.33 10.28 -3.43
CA ARG A 200 -0.37 9.22 -4.43
C ARG A 200 -0.20 7.86 -3.77
N ARG A 201 -1.14 6.95 -4.00
CA ARG A 201 -1.11 5.57 -3.50
C ARG A 201 -1.14 4.61 -4.68
N VAL A 202 -0.10 3.79 -4.80
CA VAL A 202 0.03 2.70 -5.77
C VAL A 202 -0.05 1.39 -5.00
N SER A 203 -0.92 0.48 -5.40
CA SER A 203 -1.09 -0.78 -4.68
C SER A 203 -1.59 -1.92 -5.54
N CYS A 204 -1.24 -3.13 -5.11
CA CYS A 204 -1.80 -4.37 -5.60
C CYS A 204 -2.22 -5.22 -4.39
N MET A 205 -3.31 -5.96 -4.53
CA MET A 205 -3.85 -6.79 -3.45
C MET A 205 -4.41 -8.08 -4.02
N ASP A 206 -4.10 -9.18 -3.34
CA ASP A 206 -4.80 -10.44 -3.47
C ASP A 206 -5.48 -10.74 -2.12
N PRO A 207 -6.82 -10.66 -2.03
CA PRO A 207 -7.52 -10.94 -0.77
C PRO A 207 -7.51 -12.43 -0.40
N GLY A 208 -7.06 -13.33 -1.28
CA GLY A 208 -6.99 -14.76 -1.04
C GLY A 208 -8.37 -15.45 -0.98
N GLY A 209 -8.33 -16.79 -1.07
CA GLY A 209 -9.53 -17.62 -1.13
C GLY A 209 -10.36 -17.39 -2.41
N LEU A 210 -11.60 -17.87 -2.40
CA LEU A 210 -12.52 -17.77 -3.53
C LEU A 210 -13.45 -16.57 -3.34
N ILE A 211 -13.01 -15.39 -3.78
CA ILE A 211 -13.84 -14.17 -3.74
C ILE A 211 -14.45 -13.90 -5.11
N PRO A 212 -15.78 -13.70 -5.21
CA PRO A 212 -16.41 -13.31 -6.46
C PRO A 212 -15.87 -11.98 -6.99
N LYS A 213 -15.54 -11.91 -8.29
CA LYS A 213 -14.88 -10.75 -8.93
C LYS A 213 -15.62 -9.42 -8.73
N PHE A 214 -16.95 -9.43 -8.64
CA PHE A 214 -17.75 -8.20 -8.46
C PHE A 214 -17.52 -7.52 -7.09
N TRP A 215 -17.12 -8.28 -6.05
CA TRP A 215 -16.79 -7.72 -4.73
C TRP A 215 -15.46 -6.97 -4.74
N ILE A 216 -14.49 -7.45 -5.51
CA ILE A 216 -13.19 -6.79 -5.69
C ILE A 216 -13.40 -5.39 -6.30
N GLN A 217 -14.29 -5.28 -7.29
CA GLN A 217 -14.66 -4.01 -7.91
C GLN A 217 -15.41 -3.07 -6.94
N LYS A 218 -16.33 -3.58 -6.11
CA LYS A 218 -17.06 -2.77 -5.11
C LYS A 218 -16.13 -2.21 -4.03
N ASN A 219 -15.12 -2.98 -3.60
CA ASN A 219 -14.12 -2.51 -2.63
C ASN A 219 -13.18 -1.44 -3.20
N ALA A 220 -12.97 -1.38 -4.52
CA ALA A 220 -12.22 -0.29 -5.14
C ALA A 220 -12.84 1.09 -4.87
N LYS A 221 -14.18 1.18 -4.81
CA LYS A 221 -14.88 2.43 -4.42
C LYS A 221 -14.66 2.80 -2.95
N LYS A 222 -14.61 1.81 -2.05
CA LYS A 222 -14.33 2.07 -0.62
C LYS A 222 -12.92 2.63 -0.40
N ARG A 223 -11.95 2.24 -1.24
CA ARG A 223 -10.60 2.81 -1.20
C ARG A 223 -10.54 4.29 -1.58
N LEU A 224 -11.53 4.82 -2.31
CA LEU A 224 -11.67 6.25 -2.56
C LEU A 224 -12.20 6.98 -1.32
N VAL A 225 -13.18 6.40 -0.62
CA VAL A 225 -13.70 6.96 0.64
C VAL A 225 -12.62 7.04 1.72
N GLU A 226 -11.73 6.03 1.80
CA GLU A 226 -10.57 6.11 2.70
C GLU A 226 -9.67 7.32 2.43
N VAL A 227 -9.64 7.84 1.19
CA VAL A 227 -8.85 9.04 0.87
C VAL A 227 -9.48 10.28 1.50
N ASP A 228 -10.81 10.38 1.41
CA ASP A 228 -11.57 11.47 2.00
C ASP A 228 -11.48 11.46 3.54
N ASP A 229 -11.57 10.28 4.17
CA ASP A 229 -11.41 10.14 5.64
C ASP A 229 -9.98 10.45 6.12
N LEU A 230 -8.98 10.22 5.26
CA LEU A 230 -7.60 10.58 5.54
C LEU A 230 -7.37 12.10 5.44
N ALA A 231 -8.04 12.76 4.50
CA ALA A 231 -8.05 14.21 4.35
C ALA A 231 -8.87 14.92 5.44
N SER A 232 -9.94 14.27 5.93
CA SER A 232 -10.86 14.79 6.96
C SER A 232 -10.28 14.80 8.37
#